data_AF-A0A3C0KAV9-F1
#
_entry.id   AF-A0A3C0KAV9-F1
#
_cell.length_a   1.000
_cell.length_b   1.000
_cell.length_c   1.000
_cell.angle_alpha   90.00
_cell.angle_beta   90.00
_cell.angle_gamma   90.00
#
_symmetry.space_group_name_H-M   'P 1'
#
loop_
_entity.id
_entity.type
_entity.pdbx_description
1 polymer ?
#
loop_
_entity_poly.entity_id
_entity_poly.type
_entity_poly.pdbx_seq_one_letter_code
_entity_poly.pdbx_strand_id
1 'polypeptide(L)'
;EFADRSMEAICYYAYWASTELARERGRYSSFRGSLWDQGILPPDTVDLLTRERGGFVEVDRSSALDWDALRRKIAQDGMRNSNCVAIA
;
A
#
# COMPACT_ATOMS: atom_id res chain seq x y z
N GLU A 1 -4.53 18.40 -5.02
CA GLU A 1 -3.06 18.47 -5.24
C GLU A 1 -2.23 18.34 -3.96
N PHE A 2 -2.16 19.34 -3.06
CA PHE A 2 -1.30 19.20 -1.85
C PHE A 2 -1.72 18.02 -0.97
N ALA A 3 -3.02 17.86 -0.72
CA ALA A 3 -3.56 16.71 0.03
C ALA A 3 -3.15 15.38 -0.61
N ASP A 4 -3.32 15.22 -1.93
CA ASP A 4 -2.99 13.98 -2.64
C ASP A 4 -1.48 13.68 -2.56
N ARG A 5 -0.63 14.67 -2.87
CA ARG A 5 0.83 14.50 -2.86
C ARG A 5 1.39 14.25 -1.46
N SER A 6 0.86 14.97 -0.45
CA SER A 6 1.30 14.77 0.95
C SER A 6 0.86 13.41 1.46
N MET A 7 -0.37 12.98 1.17
CA MET A 7 -0.87 11.68 1.60
C MET A 7 -0.16 10.53 0.86
N GLU A 8 0.14 10.70 -0.43
CA GLU A 8 0.94 9.75 -1.21
C GLU A 8 2.31 9.53 -0.54
N ALA A 9 3.01 10.62 -0.18
CA ALA A 9 4.29 10.54 0.50
C ALA A 9 4.18 9.87 1.89
N ILE A 10 3.19 10.26 2.70
CA ILE A 10 2.96 9.65 4.02
C ILE A 10 2.73 8.15 3.90
N CYS A 11 1.82 7.73 3.00
CA CYS A 11 1.52 6.32 2.76
C CYS A 11 2.76 5.56 2.29
N TYR A 12 3.42 6.06 1.24
CA TYR A 12 4.60 5.42 0.66
C TYR A 12 5.68 5.15 1.71
N TYR A 13 6.05 6.18 2.49
CA TYR A 13 7.10 6.05 3.50
C TYR A 13 6.66 5.27 4.74
N ALA A 14 5.38 5.31 5.12
CA ALA A 14 4.86 4.45 6.19
C ALA A 14 4.97 2.97 5.82
N TYR A 15 4.64 2.63 4.57
CA TYR A 15 4.79 1.25 4.08
C TYR A 15 6.26 0.86 3.97
N TRP A 16 7.11 1.75 3.45
CA TRP A 16 8.56 1.55 3.42
C TRP A 16 9.14 1.26 4.82
N ALA A 17 8.74 2.03 5.83
CA ALA A 17 9.18 1.82 7.20
C ALA A 17 8.68 0.47 7.76
N SER A 18 7.42 0.09 7.48
CA SER A 18 6.87 -1.20 7.89
C SER A 18 7.61 -2.39 7.27
N THR A 19 8.08 -2.26 6.03
CA THR A 19 8.87 -3.32 5.38
C THR A 19 10.31 -3.38 5.88
N GLU A 20 10.95 -2.25 6.22
CA GLU A 20 12.24 -2.27 6.96
C GLU A 20 12.12 -2.97 8.32
N LEU A 21 11.03 -2.70 9.05
CA LEU A 21 10.76 -3.38 10.32
C LEU A 21 10.47 -4.88 10.11
N ALA A 22 9.87 -5.26 8.99
CA ALA A 22 9.62 -6.67 8.66
C ALA A 22 10.94 -7.41 8.43
N ARG A 23 11.89 -6.77 7.74
CA ARG A 23 13.25 -7.28 7.52
C ARG A 23 14.01 -7.44 8.83
N GLU A 24 13.90 -6.49 9.75
CA GLU A 24 14.59 -6.53 11.06
C GLU A 24 13.94 -7.48 12.07
N ARG A 25 12.60 -7.52 12.13
CA ARG A 25 11.84 -8.12 13.26
C ARG A 25 10.89 -9.24 12.84
N GLY A 26 10.84 -9.55 11.56
CA GLY A 26 9.87 -10.48 10.96
C GLY A 26 8.54 -9.81 10.62
N ARG A 27 7.82 -10.45 9.70
CA ARG A 27 6.48 -10.06 9.22
C ARG A 27 5.41 -10.24 10.30
N TYR A 28 4.28 -9.55 10.18
CA TYR A 28 3.12 -9.86 11.03
C TYR A 28 2.58 -11.27 10.74
N SER A 29 1.96 -11.90 11.74
CA SER A 29 1.60 -13.33 11.72
C SER A 29 0.67 -13.73 10.56
N SER A 30 -0.27 -12.87 10.19
CA SER A 30 -1.22 -13.08 9.10
C SER A 30 -0.81 -12.41 7.77
N PHE A 31 0.49 -12.19 7.55
CA PHE A 31 0.97 -11.61 6.29
C PHE A 31 0.62 -12.48 5.07
N ARG A 32 0.81 -13.80 5.19
CA ARG A 32 0.51 -14.73 4.09
C ARG A 32 -0.98 -14.69 3.72
N GLY A 33 -1.26 -14.55 2.43
CA GLY A 33 -2.60 -14.41 1.87
C GLY A 33 -3.20 -13.01 1.97
N SER A 34 -2.56 -12.06 2.67
CA SER A 34 -3.01 -10.66 2.70
C SER A 34 -2.88 -9.97 1.33
N LEU A 35 -3.53 -8.82 1.18
CA LEU A 35 -3.36 -7.98 -0.02
C LEU A 35 -1.88 -7.62 -0.24
N TRP A 36 -1.11 -7.37 0.82
CA TRP A 36 0.33 -7.10 0.71
C TRP A 36 1.11 -8.30 0.14
N ASP A 37 0.80 -9.53 0.56
CA ASP A 37 1.42 -10.76 0.04
C ASP A 37 0.98 -11.06 -1.41
N GLN A 38 -0.21 -10.63 -1.80
CA GLN A 38 -0.69 -10.64 -3.19
C GLN A 38 -0.11 -9.50 -4.04
N GLY A 39 0.69 -8.61 -3.42
CA GLY A 39 1.25 -7.44 -4.07
C GLY A 39 0.19 -6.42 -4.50
N ILE A 40 -0.92 -6.29 -3.77
CA ILE A 40 -1.99 -5.29 -3.99
C ILE A 40 -1.78 -4.15 -2.98
N LEU A 41 -1.54 -2.95 -3.49
CA LEU A 41 -1.29 -1.73 -2.72
C LEU A 41 -2.52 -0.80 -2.80
N PRO A 42 -2.61 0.24 -1.95
CA PRO A 42 -3.80 1.10 -1.90
C PRO A 42 -4.24 1.69 -3.26
N PRO A 43 -3.34 2.18 -4.15
CA PRO A 43 -3.76 2.65 -5.47
C PRO A 43 -4.48 1.58 -6.31
N ASP A 44 -4.07 0.31 -6.18
CA ASP A 44 -4.67 -0.80 -6.92
C ASP A 44 -6.08 -1.15 -6.41
N THR A 45 -6.37 -0.86 -5.13
CA THR A 45 -7.68 -1.18 -4.54
C THR A 45 -8.82 -0.35 -5.12
N VAL A 46 -8.52 0.78 -5.75
CA VAL A 46 -9.51 1.58 -6.49
C VAL A 46 -10.03 0.83 -7.72
N ASP A 47 -9.17 0.07 -8.41
CA ASP A 47 -9.60 -0.79 -9.52
C ASP A 47 -10.44 -1.96 -9.04
N LEU A 48 -10.08 -2.55 -7.89
CA LEU A 48 -10.91 -3.57 -7.25
C LEU A 48 -12.29 -3.01 -6.91
N LEU A 49 -12.34 -1.84 -6.27
CA LEU A 49 -13.60 -1.16 -5.94
C LEU A 49 -14.46 -0.88 -7.18
N THR A 50 -13.84 -0.44 -8.28
CA THR A 50 -14.53 -0.17 -9.55
C THR A 50 -15.22 -1.42 -10.10
N ARG A 51 -14.54 -2.57 -10.03
CA ARG A 51 -15.09 -3.86 -10.48
C ARG A 51 -16.25 -4.30 -9.58
N GLU A 52 -16.07 -4.23 -8.27
CA GLU A 52 -17.08 -4.65 -7.28
C GLU A 52 -18.37 -3.81 -7.36
N ARG A 53 -18.27 -2.53 -7.70
CA ARG A 53 -19.44 -1.64 -7.87
C ARG A 53 -20.18 -1.83 -9.18
N GLY A 54 -19.71 -2.70 -10.08
CA GLY A 54 -20.27 -2.83 -11.43
C GLY A 54 -20.00 -1.61 -12.30
N GLY A 55 -18.96 -0.83 -11.96
CA GLY A 55 -18.58 0.40 -12.64
C GLY A 55 -18.64 1.65 -11.75
N PHE A 56 -18.42 2.79 -12.40
CA PHE A 56 -18.48 4.16 -11.89
C PHE A 56 -17.77 4.42 -10.54
N VAL A 57 -16.45 4.61 -10.63
CA VAL A 57 -15.63 5.19 -9.56
C VAL A 57 -14.75 6.25 -10.21
N GLU A 58 -15.16 7.52 -10.09
CA GLU A 58 -14.43 8.66 -10.64
C GLU A 58 -13.51 9.24 -9.56
N VAL A 59 -12.23 8.88 -9.64
CA VAL A 59 -11.17 9.39 -8.77
C VAL A 59 -9.90 9.57 -9.58
N ASP A 60 -9.09 10.56 -9.22
CA ASP A 60 -7.78 10.76 -9.83
C ASP A 60 -6.85 9.56 -9.56
N ARG A 61 -6.05 9.20 -10.58
CA ARG A 61 -5.14 8.04 -10.54
C ARG A 61 -3.68 8.46 -10.67
N SER A 62 -3.40 9.76 -10.58
CA SER A 62 -2.03 10.26 -10.66
C SER A 62 -1.19 9.75 -9.49
N SER A 63 0.09 9.51 -9.75
CA SER A 63 1.09 9.13 -8.75
C SER A 63 2.41 9.81 -9.05
N ALA A 64 3.12 10.26 -8.02
CA ALA A 64 4.43 10.87 -8.14
C ALA A 64 5.57 9.95 -7.67
N LEU A 65 5.28 8.90 -6.90
CA LEU A 65 6.28 7.98 -6.33
C LEU A 65 6.34 6.62 -7.04
N ASP A 66 7.47 5.92 -6.91
CA ASP A 66 7.71 4.61 -7.53
C ASP A 66 7.06 3.48 -6.73
N TRP A 67 5.76 3.31 -6.92
CA TRP A 67 4.97 2.26 -6.28
C TRP A 67 5.44 0.85 -6.62
N ASP A 68 6.07 0.64 -7.78
CA ASP A 68 6.60 -0.67 -8.17
C ASP A 68 7.87 -1.03 -7.41
N ALA A 69 8.72 -0.05 -7.08
CA ALA A 69 9.85 -0.26 -6.18
C ALA A 69 9.37 -0.70 -4.79
N LEU A 70 8.36 -0.02 -4.24
CA LEU A 70 7.76 -0.41 -2.97
C LEU A 70 7.11 -1.80 -3.05
N ARG A 71 6.38 -2.11 -4.12
CA ARG A 71 5.77 -3.42 -4.35
C ARG A 71 6.81 -4.54 -4.35
N ARG A 72 7.93 -4.36 -5.06
CA ARG A 72 9.06 -5.31 -5.05
C ARG A 72 9.65 -5.48 -3.66
N LYS A 73 9.82 -4.37 -2.91
CA LYS A 73 10.35 -4.42 -1.55
C LYS A 73 9.44 -5.18 -0.59
N ILE A 74 8.13 -4.92 -0.65
CA ILE A 74 7.13 -5.65 0.15
C ILE A 74 7.14 -7.14 -0.20
N ALA A 75 7.26 -7.52 -1.48
CA ALA A 75 7.36 -8.92 -1.88
C ALA A 75 8.61 -9.62 -1.28
N GLN A 76 9.73 -8.90 -1.18
CA GLN A 76 10.99 -9.40 -0.65
C GLN A 76 11.00 -9.50 0.87
N ASP A 77 10.71 -8.39 1.56
CA ASP A 77 10.91 -8.22 3.00
C ASP A 77 9.59 -8.45 3.78
N GLY A 78 8.45 -8.33 3.11
CA GLY A 78 7.11 -8.34 3.71
C GLY A 78 6.78 -7.06 4.45
N MET A 79 5.76 -7.14 5.31
CA MET A 79 5.26 -6.03 6.12
C MET A 79 5.25 -6.39 7.61
N ARG A 80 5.61 -5.45 8.48
CA ARG A 80 5.55 -5.63 9.94
C ARG A 80 4.16 -5.37 10.49
N ASN A 81 3.39 -4.50 9.83
CA ASN A 81 2.07 -4.06 10.25
C ASN A 81 1.06 -4.35 9.15
N SER A 82 -0.13 -4.84 9.52
CA SER A 82 -1.21 -5.10 8.57
C SER A 82 -1.87 -3.82 8.04
N ASN A 83 -1.93 -2.78 8.88
CA ASN A 83 -2.35 -1.41 8.54
C ASN A 83 -1.34 -0.43 9.11
N CYS A 84 -1.02 0.63 8.37
CA CYS A 84 0.02 1.60 8.79
C CYS A 84 -0.50 3.03 9.00
N VAL A 85 -1.65 3.39 8.43
CA VAL A 85 -2.09 4.79 8.37
C VAL A 85 -3.58 4.91 8.68
N ALA A 86 -3.93 5.88 9.50
CA ALA A 86 -5.29 6.32 9.78
C ALA A 86 -5.26 7.81 10.15
N ILE A 87 -6.28 8.57 9.74
CA ILE A 87 -6.52 9.94 10.22
C ILE A 87 -7.64 9.83 11.26
N ALA A 88 -7.35 10.22 12.50
CA ALA A 88 -8.22 10.03 13.66
C ALA A 88 -9.26 11.14 13.84
#